data_AF-A0A2D4QWA1-F1
#
_entry.id   AF-A0A2D4QWA1-F1
#
_cell.length_a   1.000
_cell.length_b   1.000
_cell.length_c   1.000
_cell.angle_alpha   90.00
_cell.angle_beta   90.00
_cell.angle_gamma   90.00
#
_symmetry.space_group_name_H-M   'P 1'
#
loop_
_entity.id
_entity.type
_entity.pdbx_description
1 polymer ?
#
loop_
_entity_poly.entity_id
_entity_poly.type
_entity_poly.pdbx_seq_one_letter_code
_entity_poly.pdbx_strand_id
1 'polypeptide(L)'
;MILGRPGASIDLISISNTELLEEPRRTEDLAPDQYALVLKDRHLKNCFILNTSEGYTKIKTVIGPWWIKNQDWIDSNIPTSVPPYLESGGFRFLPDTPYIHHPYNGVTDSAKSLSCTLGACLLQQKLFNNDTYEEYVSRVDNYGDSSKATTHLDILREMGVPMKFVRDLDESDIKETIDQGLSIPVGLVIKGTPERPRGFTYCILIYGYSDTHWLAHDSIGRADIQRGFWVSNEEGSGKAVTYGIEESRNRIFFGGGCSAFGWLNCRKN
;
A
#
# COMPACT_ATOMS: atom_id res chain seq x y z
N MET A 1 8.75 0.94 -28.11
CA MET A 1 7.55 0.69 -27.29
C MET A 1 6.31 0.84 -28.18
N ILE A 2 5.33 -0.04 -28.06
CA ILE A 2 4.08 -0.01 -28.85
C ILE A 2 2.94 0.31 -27.85
N LEU A 3 2.15 1.35 -28.12
CA LEU A 3 1.07 1.79 -27.21
C LEU A 3 -0.15 0.87 -27.25
N GLY A 4 -0.33 0.11 -28.33
CA GLY A 4 -1.40 -0.88 -28.47
C GLY A 4 -1.51 -1.38 -29.90
N ARG A 5 -2.55 -2.18 -30.19
CA ARG A 5 -2.78 -2.76 -31.52
C ARG A 5 -3.87 -1.98 -32.26
N PRO A 6 -3.81 -1.87 -33.60
CA PRO A 6 -4.93 -1.33 -34.39
C PRO A 6 -6.26 -2.00 -34.02
N GLY A 7 -7.30 -1.20 -33.84
CA GLY A 7 -8.61 -1.66 -33.39
C GLY A 7 -8.85 -1.56 -31.87
N ALA A 8 -7.82 -1.26 -31.07
CA ALA A 8 -7.96 -1.08 -29.63
C ALA A 8 -8.41 0.34 -29.26
N SER A 9 -9.16 0.44 -28.16
CA SER A 9 -9.43 1.71 -27.47
C SER A 9 -8.41 1.92 -26.36
N ILE A 10 -7.92 3.14 -26.21
CA ILE A 10 -6.87 3.51 -25.26
C ILE A 10 -7.10 4.91 -24.69
N ASP A 11 -6.72 5.11 -23.44
CA ASP A 11 -6.63 6.44 -22.82
C ASP A 11 -5.15 6.77 -22.67
N LEU A 12 -4.75 7.98 -23.07
CA LEU A 12 -3.35 8.37 -23.14
C LEU A 12 -3.06 9.58 -22.25
N ILE A 13 -1.88 9.59 -21.63
CA ILE A 13 -1.32 10.74 -20.92
C ILE A 13 0.03 11.08 -21.53
N SER A 14 0.26 12.36 -21.85
CA SER A 14 1.58 12.83 -22.31
C SER A 14 2.55 12.93 -21.13
N ILE A 15 3.75 12.36 -21.26
CA ILE A 15 4.77 12.39 -20.20
C ILE A 15 5.80 13.53 -20.38
N SER A 16 5.80 14.15 -21.55
CA SER A 16 6.63 15.28 -21.96
C SER A 16 5.80 16.27 -22.77
N ASN A 17 6.35 17.47 -23.02
CA ASN A 17 5.81 18.31 -24.09
C ASN A 17 6.07 17.62 -25.42
N THR A 18 5.03 17.44 -26.24
CA THR A 18 5.04 16.64 -27.46
C THR A 18 4.07 17.23 -28.49
N GLU A 19 3.86 16.54 -29.60
CA GLU A 19 3.01 16.99 -30.70
C GLU A 19 2.07 15.89 -31.18
N LEU A 20 0.90 16.31 -31.67
CA LEU A 20 0.08 15.53 -32.59
C LEU A 20 0.54 15.85 -34.02
N LEU A 21 0.79 14.83 -34.83
CA LEU A 21 1.40 14.99 -36.15
C LEU A 21 0.44 14.52 -37.25
N GLU A 22 0.39 15.21 -38.38
CA GLU A 22 -0.37 14.75 -39.56
C GLU A 22 0.28 13.50 -40.20
N GLU A 23 1.62 13.40 -40.11
CA GLU A 23 2.44 12.30 -40.63
C GLU A 23 3.47 11.82 -39.59
N PRO A 24 3.90 10.54 -39.63
CA PRO A 24 4.84 9.96 -38.65
C PRO A 24 6.30 10.32 -38.98
N ARG A 25 6.62 11.61 -38.99
CA ARG A 25 7.97 12.14 -39.25
C ARG A 25 8.33 13.23 -38.23
N ARG A 26 9.58 13.71 -38.27
CA ARG A 26 10.05 14.71 -37.30
C ARG A 26 9.31 16.04 -37.51
N THR A 27 9.08 16.77 -36.41
CA THR A 27 8.41 18.07 -36.41
C THR A 27 9.15 19.08 -37.30
N GLU A 28 10.47 18.99 -37.37
CA GLU A 28 11.34 19.82 -38.24
C GLU A 28 11.01 19.67 -39.73
N ASP A 29 10.46 18.53 -40.14
CA ASP A 29 10.10 18.22 -41.52
C ASP A 29 8.64 18.57 -41.84
N LEU A 30 7.88 19.14 -40.89
CA LEU A 30 6.46 19.44 -41.02
C LEU A 30 6.23 20.94 -41.07
N ALA A 31 5.30 21.39 -41.91
CA ALA A 31 4.87 22.78 -41.87
C ALA A 31 4.10 23.06 -40.56
N PRO A 32 4.06 24.32 -40.06
CA PRO A 32 3.44 24.67 -38.78
C PRO A 32 1.96 24.29 -38.63
N ASP A 33 1.24 24.06 -39.73
CA ASP A 33 -0.16 23.63 -39.79
C ASP A 33 -0.34 22.11 -39.80
N GLN A 34 0.75 21.34 -39.91
CA GLN A 34 0.75 19.87 -39.96
C GLN A 34 1.00 19.21 -38.61
N TYR A 35 1.08 20.00 -37.53
CA TYR A 35 1.17 19.48 -36.18
C TYR A 35 0.45 20.37 -35.17
N ALA A 36 0.10 19.80 -34.02
CA ALA A 36 -0.47 20.53 -32.89
C ALA A 36 0.35 20.26 -31.63
N LEU A 37 0.76 21.32 -30.93
CA LEU A 37 1.51 21.21 -29.69
C LEU A 37 0.64 20.65 -28.55
N VAL A 38 1.22 19.76 -27.78
CA VAL A 38 0.61 19.14 -26.60
C VAL A 38 1.55 19.32 -25.42
N LEU A 39 1.04 19.93 -24.35
CA LEU A 39 1.79 20.05 -23.11
C LEU A 39 1.85 18.70 -22.39
N LYS A 40 2.87 18.54 -21.53
CA LYS A 40 2.95 17.45 -20.56
C LYS A 40 1.66 17.35 -19.72
N ASP A 41 1.33 16.14 -19.28
CA ASP A 41 0.18 15.79 -18.42
C ASP A 41 -1.18 16.05 -19.11
N ARG A 42 -1.20 16.03 -20.45
CA ARG A 42 -2.43 16.12 -21.24
C ARG A 42 -3.06 14.74 -21.39
N HIS A 43 -4.34 14.67 -21.05
CA HIS A 43 -5.12 13.44 -21.20
C HIS A 43 -5.88 13.42 -22.53
N LEU A 44 -5.75 12.33 -23.27
CA LEU A 44 -6.59 12.00 -24.43
C LEU A 44 -7.37 10.72 -24.14
N LYS A 45 -8.68 10.86 -23.93
CA LYS A 45 -9.57 9.73 -23.60
C LYS A 45 -10.25 9.14 -24.84
N ASN A 46 -10.58 7.86 -24.76
CA ASN A 46 -11.30 7.11 -25.79
C ASN A 46 -10.64 7.21 -27.16
N CYS A 47 -9.31 7.17 -27.19
CA CYS A 47 -8.56 7.18 -28.44
C CYS A 47 -8.68 5.81 -29.10
N PHE A 48 -8.93 5.78 -30.40
CA PHE A 48 -8.97 4.53 -31.15
C PHE A 48 -7.69 4.36 -31.97
N ILE A 49 -6.97 3.25 -31.80
CA ILE A 49 -5.74 2.99 -32.55
C ILE A 49 -6.11 2.60 -33.99
N LEU A 50 -5.70 3.44 -34.94
CA LEU A 50 -5.96 3.25 -36.36
C LEU A 50 -4.83 2.49 -37.07
N ASN A 51 -3.58 2.83 -36.75
CA ASN A 51 -2.40 2.24 -37.40
C ASN A 51 -1.16 2.42 -36.52
N THR A 52 -0.08 1.70 -36.83
CA THR A 52 1.22 1.81 -36.16
C THR A 52 2.32 1.89 -37.21
N SER A 53 3.33 2.73 -36.95
CA SER A 53 4.57 2.84 -37.72
C SER A 53 5.74 2.81 -36.74
N GLU A 54 6.97 2.62 -37.20
CA GLU A 54 8.15 2.52 -36.33
C GLU A 54 8.29 3.75 -35.41
N GLY A 55 8.03 3.56 -34.12
CA GLY A 55 8.06 4.64 -33.11
C GLY A 55 6.83 5.55 -33.06
N TYR A 56 5.84 5.37 -33.94
CA TYR A 56 4.63 6.20 -34.00
C TYR A 56 3.34 5.37 -33.96
N THR A 57 2.29 5.93 -33.38
CA THR A 57 0.94 5.34 -33.37
C THR A 57 -0.05 6.35 -33.95
N LYS A 58 -0.87 5.92 -34.90
CA LYS A 58 -1.98 6.72 -35.42
C LYS A 58 -3.21 6.48 -34.56
N ILE A 59 -3.71 7.53 -33.92
CA ILE A 59 -4.88 7.49 -33.05
C ILE A 59 -6.01 8.33 -33.64
N LYS A 60 -7.25 7.93 -33.41
CA LYS A 60 -8.44 8.76 -33.64
C LYS A 60 -8.80 9.43 -32.32
N THR A 61 -8.76 10.75 -32.29
CA THR A 61 -9.23 11.58 -31.18
C THR A 61 -10.57 12.24 -31.52
N VAL A 62 -11.13 13.02 -30.60
CA VAL A 62 -12.34 13.84 -30.84
C VAL A 62 -12.16 14.91 -31.91
N ILE A 63 -10.93 15.38 -32.13
CA ILE A 63 -10.61 16.41 -33.15
C ILE A 63 -10.06 15.81 -34.45
N GLY A 64 -10.07 14.48 -34.59
CA GLY A 64 -9.63 13.79 -35.80
C GLY A 64 -8.45 12.83 -35.59
N PRO A 65 -7.98 12.22 -36.69
CA PRO A 65 -6.87 11.29 -36.67
C PRO A 65 -5.53 12.02 -36.61
N TRP A 66 -4.65 11.57 -35.72
CA TRP A 66 -3.32 12.13 -35.52
C TRP A 66 -2.29 11.02 -35.29
N TRP A 67 -1.06 11.24 -35.70
CA TRP A 67 0.09 10.45 -35.29
C TRP A 67 0.70 11.00 -34.01
N ILE A 68 1.14 10.11 -33.14
CA ILE A 68 1.86 10.43 -31.90
C ILE A 68 3.17 9.66 -31.83
N LYS A 69 4.19 10.24 -31.22
CA LYS A 69 5.46 9.57 -30.91
C LYS A 69 5.27 8.67 -29.69
N ASN A 70 5.46 7.36 -29.84
CA ASN A 70 5.12 6.40 -28.78
C ASN A 70 5.84 6.66 -27.45
N GLN A 71 7.06 7.20 -27.51
CA GLN A 71 7.87 7.48 -26.32
C GLN A 71 7.35 8.63 -25.45
N ASP A 72 6.48 9.49 -25.98
CA ASP A 72 5.99 10.68 -25.27
C ASP A 72 4.65 10.46 -24.58
N TRP A 73 4.10 9.24 -24.66
CA TRP A 73 2.77 8.90 -24.18
C TRP A 73 2.77 7.59 -23.41
N ILE A 74 1.86 7.48 -22.43
CA ILE A 74 1.57 6.24 -21.72
C ILE A 74 0.09 5.91 -21.83
N ASP A 75 -0.24 4.62 -21.89
CA ASP A 75 -1.62 4.14 -21.72
C ASP A 75 -2.01 4.33 -20.25
N SER A 76 -2.95 5.22 -19.95
CA SER A 76 -3.45 5.40 -18.59
C SER A 76 -4.36 4.27 -18.11
N ASN A 77 -4.78 3.36 -18.99
CA ASN A 77 -5.45 2.12 -18.61
C ASN A 77 -4.47 1.02 -18.20
N ILE A 78 -3.19 1.15 -18.54
CA ILE A 78 -2.14 0.22 -18.11
C ILE A 78 -1.40 0.86 -16.93
N PRO A 79 -1.47 0.29 -15.72
CA PRO A 79 -0.68 0.76 -14.60
C PRO A 79 0.80 0.76 -14.97
N THR A 80 1.43 1.93 -14.97
CA THR A 80 2.81 2.12 -15.44
C THR A 80 3.89 1.71 -14.42
N SER A 81 3.51 1.27 -13.22
CA SER A 81 4.41 0.65 -12.26
C SER A 81 4.13 -0.85 -12.17
N VAL A 82 5.19 -1.66 -12.08
CA VAL A 82 5.08 -3.02 -11.51
C VAL A 82 4.26 -2.89 -10.21
N PRO A 83 3.20 -3.69 -10.01
CA PRO A 83 2.43 -3.61 -8.79
C PRO A 83 3.36 -3.72 -7.59
N PRO A 84 3.17 -2.91 -6.53
CA PRO A 84 4.06 -2.93 -5.37
C PRO A 84 3.93 -4.23 -4.54
N TYR A 85 3.08 -5.15 -4.99
CA TYR A 85 2.79 -6.43 -4.39
C TYR A 85 3.10 -7.59 -5.36
N LEU A 86 3.29 -8.77 -4.79
CA LEU A 86 3.33 -10.04 -5.50
C LEU A 86 2.02 -10.81 -5.30
N GLU A 87 1.72 -11.69 -6.24
CA GLU A 87 0.60 -12.63 -6.13
C GLU A 87 1.12 -14.07 -6.16
N SER A 88 0.80 -14.86 -5.14
CA SER A 88 1.17 -16.28 -5.07
C SER A 88 0.27 -17.03 -4.09
N GLY A 89 -0.10 -18.27 -4.44
CA GLY A 89 -0.90 -19.12 -3.55
C GLY A 89 -2.28 -18.55 -3.17
N GLY A 90 -2.85 -17.69 -4.02
CA GLY A 90 -4.11 -16.98 -3.73
C GLY A 90 -3.97 -15.76 -2.82
N PHE A 91 -2.75 -15.37 -2.46
CA PHE A 91 -2.48 -14.15 -1.73
C PHE A 91 -1.88 -13.08 -2.62
N ARG A 92 -2.31 -11.84 -2.37
CA ARG A 92 -1.64 -10.60 -2.77
C ARG A 92 -0.88 -10.04 -1.58
N PHE A 93 0.40 -9.74 -1.69
CA PHE A 93 1.21 -9.31 -0.55
C PHE A 93 2.44 -8.49 -0.92
N LEU A 94 2.94 -7.71 0.03
CA LEU A 94 4.14 -6.90 -0.12
C LEU A 94 5.40 -7.75 0.09
N PRO A 95 6.30 -7.85 -0.91
CA PRO A 95 7.55 -8.58 -0.73
C PRO A 95 8.45 -7.89 0.29
N ASP A 96 9.36 -8.65 0.89
CA ASP A 96 10.40 -8.16 1.80
C ASP A 96 9.90 -7.33 2.99
N THR A 97 8.63 -7.50 3.39
CA THR A 97 8.08 -6.85 4.58
C THR A 97 8.85 -7.34 5.82
N PRO A 98 9.52 -6.45 6.58
CA PRO A 98 10.31 -6.82 7.74
C PRO A 98 9.47 -7.49 8.83
N TYR A 99 10.07 -8.45 9.52
CA TYR A 99 9.51 -9.10 10.70
C TYR A 99 10.38 -8.75 11.90
N ILE A 100 9.77 -8.23 12.96
CA ILE A 100 10.44 -7.91 14.22
C ILE A 100 9.76 -8.71 15.33
N HIS A 101 10.50 -9.61 15.96
CA HIS A 101 10.01 -10.43 17.06
C HIS A 101 10.06 -9.68 18.41
N HIS A 102 9.08 -9.96 19.27
CA HIS A 102 9.03 -9.56 20.66
C HIS A 102 8.65 -10.76 21.54
N PRO A 103 9.50 -11.19 22.49
CA PRO A 103 9.18 -12.30 23.38
C PRO A 103 8.04 -11.92 24.33
N TYR A 104 7.09 -12.84 24.53
CA TYR A 104 5.97 -12.62 25.45
C TYR A 104 6.36 -12.90 26.91
N ASN A 105 6.45 -11.86 27.75
CA ASN A 105 6.66 -11.99 29.19
C ASN A 105 5.43 -11.61 30.04
N GLY A 106 4.26 -11.43 29.41
CA GLY A 106 3.00 -11.10 30.08
C GLY A 106 2.18 -10.04 29.36
N VAL A 107 0.95 -9.80 29.84
CA VAL A 107 0.00 -8.87 29.21
C VAL A 107 0.56 -7.44 29.15
N THR A 108 1.26 -6.99 30.19
CA THR A 108 1.89 -5.66 30.22
C THR A 108 2.92 -5.48 29.09
N ASP A 109 3.66 -6.54 28.74
CA ASP A 109 4.66 -6.51 27.67
C ASP A 109 4.04 -6.59 26.27
N SER A 110 2.81 -7.08 26.13
CA SER A 110 2.13 -7.15 24.82
C SER A 110 1.94 -5.78 24.16
N ALA A 111 1.98 -4.70 24.93
CA ALA A 111 2.05 -3.32 24.46
C ALA A 111 3.20 -3.06 23.48
N LYS A 112 4.35 -3.70 23.68
CA LYS A 112 5.55 -3.55 22.82
C LYS A 112 5.36 -4.10 21.41
N SER A 113 4.31 -4.89 21.17
CA SER A 113 3.90 -5.25 19.81
C SER A 113 3.65 -4.04 18.92
N LEU A 114 3.23 -2.90 19.50
CA LEU A 114 3.04 -1.66 18.75
C LEU A 114 4.37 -1.11 18.22
N SER A 115 5.42 -1.08 19.05
CA SER A 115 6.77 -0.67 18.63
C SER A 115 7.30 -1.57 17.50
N CYS A 116 7.15 -2.89 17.62
CA CYS A 116 7.63 -3.83 16.62
C CYS A 116 6.89 -3.71 15.28
N THR A 117 5.56 -3.60 15.33
CA THR A 117 4.74 -3.48 14.11
C THR A 117 4.92 -2.14 13.42
N LEU A 118 5.00 -1.02 14.17
CA LEU A 118 5.34 0.28 13.61
C LEU A 118 6.75 0.29 13.03
N GLY A 119 7.73 -0.25 13.74
CA GLY A 119 9.11 -0.35 13.27
C GLY A 119 9.23 -1.13 11.97
N ALA A 120 8.62 -2.31 11.90
CA ALA A 120 8.59 -3.12 10.68
C ALA A 120 7.97 -2.38 9.49
N CYS A 121 6.87 -1.67 9.73
CA CYS A 121 6.20 -0.86 8.71
C CYS A 121 7.06 0.34 8.25
N LEU A 122 7.71 1.04 9.17
CA LEU A 122 8.59 2.18 8.86
C LEU A 122 9.86 1.76 8.11
N LEU A 123 10.42 0.59 8.44
CA LEU A 123 11.52 -0.03 7.71
C LEU A 123 11.09 -0.43 6.28
N GLN A 124 9.91 -1.04 6.13
CA GLN A 124 9.35 -1.40 4.82
C GLN A 124 9.19 -0.17 3.92
N GLN A 125 8.73 0.95 4.50
CA GLN A 125 8.56 2.22 3.80
C GLN A 125 9.86 3.02 3.63
N LYS A 126 10.99 2.49 4.13
CA LYS A 126 12.31 3.15 4.11
C LYS A 126 12.31 4.54 4.77
N LEU A 127 11.37 4.77 5.68
CA LEU A 127 11.36 5.95 6.54
C LEU A 127 12.36 5.76 7.68
N PHE A 128 12.55 4.51 8.11
CA PHE A 128 13.60 4.09 9.04
C PHE A 128 14.63 3.17 8.38
N ASN A 129 15.77 3.08 9.05
CA ASN A 129 16.78 2.03 8.99
C ASN A 129 16.92 1.42 10.41
N ASN A 130 17.82 0.45 10.60
CA ASN A 130 17.98 -0.21 11.90
C ASN A 130 18.31 0.77 13.03
N ASP A 131 19.25 1.70 12.80
CA ASP A 131 19.69 2.66 13.83
C ASP A 131 18.55 3.59 14.26
N THR A 132 17.78 4.11 13.31
CA THR A 132 16.62 4.98 13.59
C THR A 132 15.46 4.21 14.23
N TYR A 133 15.31 2.92 13.92
CA TYR A 133 14.38 2.05 14.63
C TYR A 133 14.81 1.82 16.10
N GLU A 134 16.08 1.55 16.35
CA GLU A 134 16.61 1.40 17.71
C GLU A 134 16.46 2.70 18.52
N GLU A 135 16.74 3.85 17.91
CA GLU A 135 16.51 5.16 18.50
C GLU A 135 15.03 5.37 18.84
N TYR A 136 14.13 5.03 17.93
CA TYR A 136 12.69 5.12 18.15
C TYR A 136 12.23 4.29 19.36
N VAL A 137 12.65 3.02 19.43
CA VAL A 137 12.31 2.13 20.55
C VAL A 137 12.85 2.70 21.86
N SER A 138 14.11 3.14 21.87
CA SER A 138 14.73 3.77 23.04
C SER A 138 13.96 5.00 23.50
N ARG A 139 13.53 5.88 22.58
CA ARG A 139 12.73 7.05 22.92
C ARG A 139 11.37 6.67 23.50
N VAL A 140 10.66 5.71 22.89
CA VAL A 140 9.36 5.23 23.39
C VAL A 140 9.49 4.65 24.80
N ASP A 141 10.51 3.82 25.05
CA ASP A 141 10.74 3.19 26.36
C ASP A 141 11.10 4.21 27.45
N ASN A 142 11.70 5.35 27.09
CA ASN A 142 12.07 6.41 28.03
C ASN A 142 10.98 7.49 28.23
N TYR A 143 10.05 7.67 27.28
CA TYR A 143 9.08 8.76 27.30
C TYR A 143 7.83 8.46 28.13
N GLY A 144 7.48 7.18 28.35
CA GLY A 144 6.36 6.79 29.22
C GLY A 144 5.75 5.43 28.92
N ASP A 145 4.42 5.38 28.80
CA ASP A 145 3.65 4.16 28.61
C ASP A 145 3.61 3.77 27.12
N SER A 146 4.42 2.78 26.75
CA SER A 146 4.53 2.22 25.39
C SER A 146 3.29 1.44 24.93
N SER A 147 2.26 1.32 25.77
CA SER A 147 0.94 0.81 25.35
C SER A 147 0.06 1.88 24.69
N LYS A 148 0.42 3.16 24.80
CA LYS A 148 -0.40 4.26 24.31
C LYS A 148 0.04 4.71 22.92
N ALA A 149 -0.89 4.63 21.97
CA ALA A 149 -0.72 5.19 20.63
C ALA A 149 -0.24 6.65 20.61
N THR A 150 -0.65 7.48 21.58
CA THR A 150 -0.22 8.88 21.71
C THR A 150 1.28 9.00 21.96
N THR A 151 1.86 8.12 22.79
CA THR A 151 3.32 8.09 23.04
C THR A 151 4.08 7.90 21.74
N HIS A 152 3.66 6.94 20.91
CA HIS A 152 4.30 6.69 19.62
C HIS A 152 4.11 7.86 18.65
N LEU A 153 2.93 8.48 18.62
CA LEU A 153 2.66 9.63 17.76
C LEU A 153 3.55 10.82 18.07
N ASP A 154 3.74 11.13 19.36
CA ASP A 154 4.54 12.26 19.78
C ASP A 154 6.02 12.03 19.45
N ILE A 155 6.56 10.83 19.75
CA ILE A 155 7.92 10.47 19.37
C ILE A 155 8.14 10.48 17.86
N LEU A 156 7.23 9.88 17.07
CA LEU A 156 7.38 9.85 15.61
C LEU A 156 7.29 11.25 15.00
N ARG A 157 6.46 12.13 15.56
CA ARG A 157 6.39 13.55 15.17
C ARG A 157 7.71 14.27 15.47
N GLU A 158 8.28 14.06 16.65
CA GLU A 158 9.60 14.61 17.02
C GLU A 158 10.72 14.10 16.10
N MET A 159 10.61 12.85 15.62
CA MET A 159 11.52 12.25 14.64
C MET A 159 11.23 12.66 13.19
N GLY A 160 10.27 13.55 12.95
CA GLY A 160 9.95 14.06 11.61
C GLY A 160 9.16 13.09 10.72
N VAL A 161 8.58 12.03 11.30
CA VAL A 161 7.79 11.03 10.57
C VAL A 161 6.31 11.44 10.58
N PRO A 162 5.72 11.77 9.42
CA PRO A 162 4.31 12.14 9.34
C PRO A 162 3.43 10.90 9.56
N MET A 163 2.67 10.88 10.66
CA MET A 163 1.85 9.73 11.08
C MET A 163 0.42 10.15 11.42
N LYS A 164 -0.55 9.30 11.06
CA LYS A 164 -1.97 9.43 11.44
C LYS A 164 -2.50 8.10 11.95
N PHE A 165 -3.20 8.15 13.09
CA PHE A 165 -3.99 7.03 13.58
C PHE A 165 -5.44 7.20 13.14
N VAL A 166 -6.00 6.22 12.44
CA VAL A 166 -7.44 6.15 12.13
C VAL A 166 -8.13 5.11 13.02
N ARG A 167 -9.45 5.29 13.23
CA ARG A 167 -10.25 4.45 14.14
C ARG A 167 -11.46 3.80 13.46
N ASP A 168 -11.59 4.01 12.17
CA ASP A 168 -12.76 3.78 11.34
C ASP A 168 -12.42 3.00 10.07
N LEU A 169 -11.44 2.10 10.18
CA LEU A 169 -11.02 1.21 9.10
C LEU A 169 -12.04 0.13 8.81
N ASP A 170 -12.11 -0.25 7.54
CA ASP A 170 -12.74 -1.49 7.09
C ASP A 170 -11.81 -2.38 6.25
N GLU A 171 -12.37 -3.50 5.79
CA GLU A 171 -11.66 -4.48 4.97
C GLU A 171 -11.12 -3.89 3.66
N SER A 172 -11.86 -2.99 3.03
CA SER A 172 -11.48 -2.37 1.76
C SER A 172 -10.32 -1.40 1.94
N ASP A 173 -10.32 -0.61 3.01
CA ASP A 173 -9.22 0.29 3.35
C ASP A 173 -7.87 -0.45 3.48
N ILE A 174 -7.88 -1.62 4.15
CA ILE A 174 -6.67 -2.45 4.30
C ILE A 174 -6.20 -2.94 2.92
N LYS A 175 -7.11 -3.49 2.11
CA LYS A 175 -6.77 -4.02 0.79
C LYS A 175 -6.22 -2.93 -0.14
N GLU A 176 -6.86 -1.77 -0.17
CA GLU A 176 -6.38 -0.60 -0.93
C GLU A 176 -5.00 -0.13 -0.46
N THR A 177 -4.72 -0.18 0.84
CA THR A 177 -3.42 0.20 1.42
C THR A 177 -2.31 -0.76 0.97
N ILE A 178 -2.58 -2.08 1.00
CA ILE A 178 -1.67 -3.08 0.46
C ILE A 178 -1.47 -2.87 -1.05
N ASP A 179 -2.54 -2.61 -1.80
CA ASP A 179 -2.48 -2.39 -3.24
C ASP A 179 -1.64 -1.14 -3.60
N GLN A 180 -1.53 -0.18 -2.68
CA GLN A 180 -0.69 1.01 -2.78
C GLN A 180 0.77 0.77 -2.33
N GLY A 181 1.11 -0.43 -1.89
CA GLY A 181 2.48 -0.77 -1.49
C GLY A 181 2.80 -0.53 -0.02
N LEU A 182 1.80 -0.34 0.83
CA LEU A 182 1.98 0.03 2.24
C LEU A 182 1.45 -1.10 3.13
N SER A 183 2.26 -1.61 4.06
CA SER A 183 1.76 -2.48 5.13
C SER A 183 1.03 -1.65 6.19
N ILE A 184 0.19 -2.30 6.98
CA ILE A 184 -0.68 -1.64 7.95
C ILE A 184 -0.64 -2.35 9.32
N PRO A 185 -0.13 -1.68 10.37
CA PRO A 185 -0.28 -2.14 11.74
C PRO A 185 -1.76 -2.05 12.14
N VAL A 186 -2.29 -3.11 12.73
CA VAL A 186 -3.68 -3.16 13.19
C VAL A 186 -3.81 -3.74 14.59
N GLY A 187 -4.85 -3.27 15.29
CA GLY A 187 -5.23 -3.79 16.59
C GLY A 187 -5.95 -5.11 16.47
N LEU A 188 -5.53 -6.08 17.26
CA LEU A 188 -6.16 -7.38 17.36
C LEU A 188 -6.57 -7.68 18.80
N VAL A 189 -7.88 -7.76 19.03
CA VAL A 189 -8.44 -8.20 20.31
C VAL A 189 -8.27 -9.71 20.47
N ILE A 190 -7.51 -10.12 21.47
CA ILE A 190 -7.10 -11.51 21.68
C ILE A 190 -8.08 -12.22 22.63
N LYS A 191 -8.97 -13.07 22.06
CA LYS A 191 -9.99 -13.94 22.69
C LYS A 191 -11.45 -13.59 22.33
N GLY A 192 -12.33 -14.60 22.39
CA GLY A 192 -13.78 -14.44 22.20
C GLY A 192 -14.27 -15.02 20.89
N THR A 193 -15.56 -14.94 20.59
CA THR A 193 -16.07 -15.29 19.25
C THR A 193 -15.98 -14.07 18.33
N PRO A 194 -16.09 -14.23 17.00
CA PRO A 194 -16.14 -13.09 16.09
C PRO A 194 -17.23 -12.06 16.46
N GLU A 195 -18.36 -12.48 17.02
CA GLU A 195 -19.46 -11.59 17.42
C GLU A 195 -19.24 -10.95 18.80
N ARG A 196 -18.34 -11.51 19.62
CA ARG A 196 -18.07 -11.08 21.00
C ARG A 196 -16.57 -11.12 21.31
N PRO A 197 -15.76 -10.32 20.59
CA PRO A 197 -14.33 -10.21 20.88
C PRO A 197 -14.14 -9.54 22.25
N ARG A 198 -13.16 -10.03 23.02
CA ARG A 198 -12.85 -9.57 24.38
C ARG A 198 -11.40 -9.87 24.73
N GLY A 199 -10.92 -9.27 25.82
CA GLY A 199 -9.55 -9.45 26.28
C GLY A 199 -8.75 -8.17 26.06
N PHE A 200 -7.43 -8.30 26.01
CA PHE A 200 -6.56 -7.16 25.69
C PHE A 200 -6.38 -7.04 24.17
N THR A 201 -5.91 -5.89 23.74
CA THR A 201 -5.55 -5.62 22.35
C THR A 201 -4.04 -5.58 22.24
N TYR A 202 -3.51 -6.18 21.19
CA TYR A 202 -2.11 -6.04 20.79
C TYR A 202 -2.05 -5.78 19.28
N CYS A 203 -0.87 -5.55 18.73
CA CYS A 203 -0.71 -5.14 17.34
C CYS A 203 -0.15 -6.27 16.48
N ILE A 204 -0.68 -6.40 15.27
CA ILE A 204 -0.07 -7.20 14.19
C ILE A 204 0.15 -6.31 12.97
N LEU A 205 1.07 -6.69 12.08
CA LEU A 205 1.31 -5.99 10.82
C LEU A 205 0.68 -6.78 9.68
N ILE A 206 -0.39 -6.28 9.07
CA ILE A 206 -0.94 -6.87 7.86
C ILE A 206 -0.14 -6.33 6.67
N TYR A 207 0.32 -7.24 5.81
CA TYR A 207 1.11 -6.90 4.62
C TYR A 207 0.62 -7.62 3.37
N GLY A 208 -0.47 -8.37 3.47
CA GLY A 208 -1.11 -9.04 2.36
C GLY A 208 -2.49 -9.56 2.71
N TYR A 209 -3.20 -10.04 1.70
CA TYR A 209 -4.52 -10.60 1.83
C TYR A 209 -4.82 -11.61 0.71
N SER A 210 -5.79 -12.47 0.97
CA SER A 210 -6.50 -13.29 0.00
C SER A 210 -7.99 -12.96 0.10
N ASP A 211 -8.84 -13.72 -0.59
CA ASP A 211 -10.29 -13.57 -0.48
C ASP A 211 -10.83 -13.85 0.94
N THR A 212 -10.11 -14.64 1.74
CA THR A 212 -10.61 -15.14 3.03
C THR A 212 -9.67 -14.92 4.21
N HIS A 213 -8.42 -14.55 3.97
CA HIS A 213 -7.39 -14.40 5.00
C HIS A 213 -6.54 -13.16 4.82
N TRP A 214 -6.18 -12.52 5.93
CA TRP A 214 -5.03 -11.62 6.03
C TRP A 214 -3.73 -12.42 6.08
N LEU A 215 -2.68 -11.88 5.48
CA LEU A 215 -1.30 -12.30 5.67
C LEU A 215 -0.60 -11.26 6.54
N ALA A 216 -0.02 -11.70 7.66
CA ALA A 216 0.45 -10.82 8.70
C ALA A 216 1.78 -11.27 9.34
N HIS A 217 2.49 -10.29 9.90
CA HIS A 217 3.54 -10.50 10.88
C HIS A 217 2.99 -10.20 12.26
N ASP A 218 3.05 -11.18 13.15
CA ASP A 218 2.70 -11.05 14.56
C ASP A 218 3.99 -11.05 15.37
N SER A 219 4.33 -9.93 16.01
CA SER A 219 5.62 -9.81 16.70
C SER A 219 5.80 -10.85 17.80
N ILE A 220 4.71 -11.31 18.42
CA ILE A 220 4.78 -12.25 19.54
C ILE A 220 4.72 -13.70 19.05
N GLY A 221 3.85 -14.00 18.10
CA GLY A 221 3.66 -15.35 17.59
C GLY A 221 2.29 -15.54 16.93
N ARG A 222 1.98 -16.70 16.37
CA ARG A 222 0.61 -16.96 15.88
C ARG A 222 -0.39 -16.99 17.04
N ALA A 223 -1.32 -16.03 17.12
CA ALA A 223 -2.38 -16.06 18.14
C ALA A 223 -3.53 -17.01 17.78
N ASP A 224 -4.05 -17.70 18.80
CA ASP A 224 -5.38 -18.30 18.76
C ASP A 224 -6.38 -17.24 19.23
N ILE A 225 -6.94 -16.50 18.27
CA ILE A 225 -7.80 -15.36 18.58
C ILE A 225 -9.15 -15.76 19.19
N GLN A 226 -9.55 -17.03 19.13
CA GLN A 226 -10.78 -17.49 19.79
C GLN A 226 -10.53 -17.87 21.24
N ARG A 227 -9.56 -18.74 21.48
CA ARG A 227 -9.21 -19.23 22.82
C ARG A 227 -8.44 -18.19 23.63
N GLY A 228 -7.76 -17.29 22.94
CA GLY A 228 -6.83 -16.31 23.47
C GLY A 228 -5.41 -16.86 23.52
N PHE A 229 -4.45 -15.95 23.69
CA PHE A 229 -3.00 -16.23 23.72
C PHE A 229 -2.45 -16.82 22.41
N TRP A 230 -1.21 -17.27 22.46
CA TRP A 230 -0.43 -17.71 21.31
C TRP A 230 -0.36 -19.22 21.22
N VAL A 231 -0.52 -19.73 20.00
CA VAL A 231 -0.29 -21.13 19.66
C VAL A 231 1.19 -21.48 19.89
N SER A 232 2.07 -20.57 19.50
CA SER A 232 3.49 -20.55 19.82
C SER A 232 3.93 -19.09 19.94
N ASN A 233 4.85 -18.82 20.86
CA ASN A 233 5.53 -17.54 21.05
C ASN A 233 7.06 -17.67 20.86
N GLU A 234 7.49 -18.77 20.23
CA GLU A 234 8.89 -18.96 19.85
C GLU A 234 9.30 -17.93 18.79
N GLU A 235 10.59 -17.61 18.73
CA GLU A 235 11.12 -16.69 17.73
C GLU A 235 10.76 -17.15 16.31
N GLY A 236 10.19 -16.24 15.53
CA GLY A 236 9.74 -16.51 14.16
C GLY A 236 8.37 -17.17 14.02
N SER A 237 7.74 -17.65 15.11
CA SER A 237 6.42 -18.30 15.06
C SER A 237 5.27 -17.39 14.59
N GLY A 238 5.49 -16.07 14.60
CA GLY A 238 4.55 -15.07 14.12
C GLY A 238 4.87 -14.51 12.74
N LYS A 239 5.92 -15.00 12.08
CA LYS A 239 6.30 -14.54 10.73
C LYS A 239 5.38 -15.14 9.67
N ALA A 240 4.82 -14.30 8.79
CA ALA A 240 3.98 -14.71 7.67
C ALA A 240 2.80 -15.62 8.06
N VAL A 241 2.15 -15.29 9.17
CA VAL A 241 0.96 -16.00 9.67
C VAL A 241 -0.31 -15.51 8.98
N THR A 242 -1.35 -16.34 8.98
CA THR A 242 -2.63 -15.99 8.35
C THR A 242 -3.76 -15.85 9.36
N TYR A 243 -4.58 -14.79 9.25
CA TYR A 243 -5.77 -14.60 10.08
C TYR A 243 -7.01 -14.59 9.19
N GLY A 244 -8.06 -15.37 9.52
CA GLY A 244 -9.30 -15.36 8.74
C GLY A 244 -9.98 -13.98 8.79
N ILE A 245 -10.41 -13.45 7.65
CA ILE A 245 -11.02 -12.12 7.52
C ILE A 245 -12.33 -12.08 8.33
N GLU A 246 -13.23 -13.05 8.13
CA GLU A 246 -14.50 -13.12 8.87
C GLU A 246 -14.28 -13.27 10.38
N GLU A 247 -13.33 -14.12 10.78
CA GLU A 247 -13.04 -14.38 12.20
C GLU A 247 -12.44 -13.16 12.91
N SER A 248 -11.66 -12.37 12.19
CA SER A 248 -10.98 -11.19 12.69
C SER A 248 -11.77 -9.90 12.49
N ARG A 249 -12.87 -9.92 11.71
CA ARG A 249 -13.60 -8.72 11.29
C ARG A 249 -13.93 -7.80 12.47
N ASN A 250 -14.68 -8.25 13.47
CA ASN A 250 -15.05 -7.38 14.60
C ASN A 250 -13.91 -7.17 15.62
N ARG A 251 -12.75 -7.82 15.45
CA ARG A 251 -11.56 -7.62 16.29
C ARG A 251 -10.70 -6.48 15.75
N ILE A 252 -10.59 -6.43 14.42
CA ILE A 252 -9.80 -5.45 13.67
C ILE A 252 -10.66 -4.24 13.28
N PHE A 253 -11.93 -4.45 12.98
CA PHE A 253 -12.88 -3.43 12.54
C PHE A 253 -14.05 -3.43 13.53
N PHE A 254 -13.96 -2.67 14.61
CA PHE A 254 -15.07 -2.59 15.56
C PHE A 254 -16.16 -1.67 14.99
N GLY A 255 -17.40 -2.16 14.91
CA GLY A 255 -18.54 -1.41 14.38
C GLY A 255 -18.74 -0.05 15.07
N GLY A 256 -18.58 1.05 14.32
CA GLY A 256 -19.03 2.39 14.67
C GLY A 256 -18.59 2.94 16.03
N GLY A 257 -17.31 3.27 16.20
CA GLY A 257 -16.88 4.24 17.23
C GLY A 257 -16.09 3.72 18.43
N CYS A 258 -15.18 2.76 18.28
CA CYS A 258 -14.11 2.50 19.26
C CYS A 258 -12.79 2.04 18.63
N SER A 259 -11.70 2.24 19.37
CA SER A 259 -10.29 2.33 18.98
C SER A 259 -9.63 1.09 18.35
N ALA A 260 -10.04 0.68 17.16
CA ALA A 260 -9.18 -0.15 16.32
C ALA A 260 -8.29 0.76 15.47
N PHE A 261 -6.97 0.68 15.67
CA PHE A 261 -6.02 1.49 14.92
C PHE A 261 -5.74 0.80 13.60
N GLY A 262 -5.63 1.59 12.55
CA GLY A 262 -4.68 1.26 11.52
C GLY A 262 -4.20 2.50 10.81
N TRP A 263 -3.27 2.25 9.90
CA TRP A 263 -2.45 3.24 9.23
C TRP A 263 -3.04 3.50 7.85
N LEU A 264 -3.72 4.65 7.69
CA LEU A 264 -4.03 5.17 6.37
C LEU A 264 -3.19 6.41 6.08
N ASN A 265 -2.11 6.12 5.37
CA ASN A 265 -1.58 6.92 4.28
C ASN A 265 -0.96 8.29 4.64
N CYS A 266 0.33 8.41 4.31
CA CYS A 266 0.95 9.65 3.90
C CYS A 266 0.33 10.11 2.56
N ARG A 267 -0.96 10.48 2.55
CA ARG A 267 -1.51 11.21 1.40
C ARG A 267 -0.78 12.55 1.36
N LYS A 268 -0.06 12.82 0.27
CA LYS A 268 0.31 14.20 -0.05
C LYS A 268 -1.00 15.00 -0.13
N ASN A 269 -1.06 16.09 0.65
CA ASN A 269 -2.08 17.13 0.50
C ASN A 269 -2.09 17.65 -0.94
#